data_AF-A0A9Q4GZZ1-F1
#
_entry.id   AF-A0A9Q4GZZ1-F1
#
_cell.length_a   1.000
_cell.length_b   1.000
_cell.length_c   1.000
_cell.angle_alpha   90.00
_cell.angle_beta   90.00
_cell.angle_gamma   90.00
#
_symmetry.space_group_name_H-M   'P 1'
#
loop_
_entity.id
_entity.type
_entity.pdbx_description
1 polymer ?
#
loop_
_entity_poly.entity_id
_entity_poly.type
_entity_poly.pdbx_seq_one_letter_code
_entity_poly.pdbx_strand_id
1 'polypeptide(L)'
;MNVIVLAHNITDEREAYLDEPIDTVRAYCKEHGYKITKDYNDDNQLINDIKLKHVKPKHIVFWGIYEDYPKLVRLCSTRGIELIPTFPILV
;
A
#
# COMPACT_ATOMS: atom_id res chain seq x y z
N MET A 1 8.30 8.76 -9.88
CA MET A 1 7.04 8.07 -10.25
C MET A 1 5.91 8.53 -9.30
N ASN A 2 4.67 8.72 -9.74
CA ASN A 2 3.56 8.99 -8.81
C ASN A 2 3.05 7.68 -8.20
N VAL A 3 3.01 7.59 -6.87
CA VAL A 3 2.60 6.37 -6.15
C VAL A 3 1.56 6.68 -5.08
N ILE A 4 0.66 5.73 -4.86
CA ILE A 4 -0.20 5.71 -3.68
C ILE A 4 0.45 4.83 -2.63
N VAL A 5 0.34 5.23 -1.37
CA VAL A 5 0.79 4.43 -0.24
C VAL A 5 -0.39 3.91 0.56
N LEU A 6 -0.32 2.66 1.00
CA LEU A 6 -1.32 2.02 1.86
C LEU A 6 -0.64 1.41 3.08
N ALA A 7 -0.98 1.85 4.28
CA ALA A 7 -0.56 1.16 5.49
C ALA A 7 -1.67 1.20 6.52
N HIS A 8 -2.18 0.02 6.87
CA HIS A 8 -3.15 -0.10 7.95
C HIS A 8 -2.48 0.15 9.31
N ASN A 9 -3.23 0.71 10.24
CA ASN A 9 -2.79 0.74 11.63
C ASN A 9 -2.78 -0.71 12.13
N ILE A 10 -1.60 -1.25 12.41
CA ILE A 10 -1.47 -2.62 12.92
C ILE A 10 -2.02 -2.63 14.34
N THR A 11 -2.89 -3.58 14.63
CA THR A 11 -3.35 -3.88 16.00
C THR A 11 -3.09 -5.33 16.38
N ASP A 12 -2.17 -5.98 15.67
CA ASP A 12 -1.88 -7.41 15.73
C ASP A 12 -0.40 -7.65 16.09
N GLU A 13 0.08 -8.89 16.10
CA GLU A 13 1.43 -9.26 16.57
C GLU A 13 2.58 -8.57 15.82
N ARG A 14 2.28 -7.98 14.66
CA ARG A 14 3.22 -7.21 13.84
C ARG A 14 3.52 -5.81 14.41
N GLU A 15 2.73 -5.32 15.38
CA GLU A 15 2.96 -4.05 16.09
C GLU A 15 4.32 -4.07 16.81
N ALA A 16 4.74 -5.25 17.30
CA ALA A 16 6.02 -5.42 17.98
C ALA A 16 7.25 -5.28 17.05
N TYR A 17 7.06 -5.28 15.73
CA TYR A 17 8.15 -5.22 14.76
C TYR A 17 8.39 -3.81 14.21
N LEU A 18 7.43 -2.89 14.30
CA LEU A 18 7.52 -1.53 13.76
C LEU A 18 6.62 -0.55 14.53
N ASP A 19 7.20 0.55 15.02
CA ASP A 19 6.46 1.65 15.66
C ASP A 19 5.44 2.30 14.70
N GLU A 20 5.78 2.49 13.42
CA GLU A 20 4.92 3.18 12.44
C GLU A 20 4.97 2.56 11.01
N PRO A 21 3.94 1.80 10.62
CA PRO A 21 3.88 1.09 9.32
C PRO A 21 3.91 2.02 8.11
N ILE A 22 3.24 3.17 8.23
CA ILE A 22 3.15 4.16 7.16
C ILE A 22 4.49 4.84 6.90
N ASP A 23 5.29 5.08 7.94
CA ASP A 23 6.61 5.69 7.79
C ASP A 23 7.61 4.76 7.14
N THR A 24 7.49 3.45 7.37
CA THR A 24 8.25 2.43 6.63
C THR A 24 7.96 2.49 5.13
N VAL A 25 6.67 2.58 4.75
CA VAL A 25 6.27 2.70 3.34
C VAL A 25 6.76 4.02 2.74
N ARG A 26 6.69 5.11 3.50
CA ARG A 26 7.18 6.43 3.07
C ARG A 26 8.69 6.44 2.88
N ALA A 27 9.44 5.81 3.77
CA ALA A 27 10.89 5.65 3.68
C ALA A 27 11.26 4.86 2.42
N TYR A 28 10.63 3.70 2.19
CA TYR A 28 10.81 2.91 0.98
C TYR A 28 10.53 3.73 -0.28
N CYS A 29 9.43 4.49 -0.30
CA CYS A 29 9.12 5.37 -1.42
C CYS A 29 10.20 6.42 -1.67
N LYS A 30 10.74 7.02 -0.61
CA LYS A 30 11.79 8.03 -0.69
C LYS A 30 13.10 7.43 -1.23
N GLU A 31 13.50 6.26 -0.76
CA GLU A 31 14.71 5.56 -1.20
C GLU A 31 14.64 5.17 -2.68
N HIS A 32 13.47 4.75 -3.16
CA HIS A 32 13.24 4.35 -4.54
C HIS A 32 12.87 5.50 -5.49
N GLY A 33 12.90 6.76 -5.03
CA GLY A 33 12.57 7.93 -5.87
C GLY A 33 11.08 8.02 -6.27
N TYR A 34 10.20 7.40 -5.49
CA TYR A 34 8.76 7.51 -5.64
C TYR A 34 8.23 8.79 -5.01
N LYS A 35 7.36 9.48 -5.75
CA LYS A 35 6.63 10.66 -5.31
C LYS A 35 5.25 10.22 -4.84
N ILE A 36 5.03 10.29 -3.53
CA ILE A 36 3.76 9.93 -2.90
C ILE A 36 2.72 10.99 -3.29
N THR A 37 1.60 10.55 -3.86
CA THR A 37 0.48 11.45 -4.22
C THR A 37 -0.62 11.46 -3.18
N LYS A 38 -0.82 10.34 -2.50
CA LYS A 38 -1.85 10.17 -1.47
C LYS A 38 -1.54 8.93 -0.64
N ASP A 39 -1.84 9.02 0.64
CA ASP A 39 -1.77 7.94 1.61
C ASP A 39 -3.17 7.46 2.02
N TYR A 40 -3.25 6.16 2.30
CA TYR A 40 -4.45 5.49 2.77
C TYR A 40 -4.10 4.61 3.97
N ASN A 41 -5.00 4.58 4.95
CA ASN A 41 -4.95 3.69 6.10
C ASN A 41 -6.10 2.66 6.10
N ASP A 42 -6.95 2.69 5.08
CA ASP A 42 -8.06 1.76 4.86
C ASP A 42 -8.08 1.36 3.39
N ASP A 43 -8.10 0.06 3.12
CA ASP A 43 -8.02 -0.47 1.75
C ASP A 43 -9.36 -0.32 1.03
N ASN A 44 -10.49 -0.35 1.75
CA ASN A 44 -11.81 -0.15 1.16
C ASN A 44 -11.95 1.27 0.59
N GLN A 45 -11.44 2.29 1.28
CA GLN A 45 -11.41 3.67 0.82
C GLN A 45 -10.54 3.80 -0.43
N LEU A 46 -9.35 3.19 -0.44
CA LEU A 46 -8.50 3.14 -1.63
C LEU A 46 -9.20 2.47 -2.81
N ILE A 47 -9.79 1.29 -2.59
CA ILE A 47 -10.53 0.53 -3.60
C ILE A 47 -11.68 1.36 -4.16
N ASN A 48 -12.44 2.04 -3.31
CA ASN A 48 -13.56 2.88 -3.73
C ASN A 48 -13.09 4.08 -4.53
N ASP A 49 -12.03 4.77 -4.10
CA ASP A 49 -11.45 5.89 -4.86
C ASP A 49 -10.93 5.47 -6.24
N ILE A 50 -10.32 4.27 -6.36
CA ILE A 50 -9.90 3.70 -7.65
C ILE A 50 -11.13 3.39 -8.53
N LYS A 51 -12.17 2.76 -7.95
CA LYS A 51 -13.41 2.40 -8.67
C LYS A 51 -14.14 3.65 -9.19
N LEU A 52 -14.27 4.67 -8.35
CA LEU A 52 -14.90 5.96 -8.65
C LEU A 52 -14.01 6.88 -9.50
N LYS A 53 -12.79 6.45 -9.84
CA LYS A 53 -11.80 7.21 -10.63
C LYS A 53 -11.36 8.52 -9.98
N HIS A 54 -11.51 8.65 -8.66
CA HIS A 54 -10.94 9.76 -7.88
C HIS A 54 -9.41 9.70 -7.89
N VAL A 55 -8.86 8.49 -7.94
CA VAL A 55 -7.43 8.24 -8.11
C VAL A 55 -7.16 7.24 -9.23
N LYS A 56 -6.01 7.39 -9.88
CA LYS A 56 -5.53 6.49 -10.95
C LYS A 56 -4.05 6.16 -10.73
N PRO A 57 -3.70 5.37 -9.71
CA PRO A 57 -2.33 4.97 -9.46
C PRO A 57 -1.82 4.06 -10.59
N LYS A 58 -0.53 4.15 -10.88
CA LYS A 58 0.20 3.10 -11.61
C LYS A 58 0.88 2.11 -10.65
N HIS A 59 1.27 2.59 -9.47
CA HIS A 59 1.90 1.80 -8.43
C HIS A 59 1.23 2.11 -7.09
N ILE A 60 1.02 1.06 -6.32
CA ILE A 60 0.57 1.13 -4.93
C ILE A 60 1.64 0.44 -4.10
N VAL A 61 2.28 1.19 -3.22
CA VAL A 61 3.25 0.64 -2.26
C VAL A 61 2.49 0.42 -0.96
N PHE A 62 2.59 -0.77 -0.38
CA PHE A 62 1.79 -1.09 0.81
C PHE A 62 2.58 -1.84 1.87
N TRP A 63 2.18 -1.61 3.12
CA TRP A 63 2.69 -2.33 4.27
C TRP A 63 1.83 -3.59 4.51
N GLY A 64 2.45 -4.77 4.46
CA GLY A 64 1.79 -6.07 4.64
C GLY A 64 2.11 -7.06 3.53
N ILE A 65 1.37 -8.16 3.48
CA ILE A 65 1.46 -9.17 2.41
C ILE A 65 0.20 -9.16 1.55
N TYR A 66 0.26 -9.74 0.36
CA TYR A 66 -0.88 -9.77 -0.57
C TYR A 66 -2.14 -10.41 0.03
N GLU A 67 -1.97 -11.37 0.93
CA GLU A 67 -3.06 -12.08 1.60
C GLU A 67 -3.88 -11.20 2.54
N ASP A 68 -3.30 -10.11 3.06
CA ASP A 68 -4.03 -9.12 3.85
C ASP A 68 -5.06 -8.34 2.99
N TYR A 69 -4.84 -8.29 1.66
CA TYR A 69 -5.56 -7.39 0.75
C TYR A 69 -6.15 -8.07 -0.50
N PRO A 70 -6.92 -9.17 -0.39
CA PRO A 70 -7.35 -9.97 -1.54
C PRO A 70 -8.18 -9.18 -2.55
N LYS A 71 -9.02 -8.23 -2.07
CA LYS A 71 -9.83 -7.37 -2.93
C LYS A 71 -8.97 -6.36 -3.71
N LEU A 72 -7.95 -5.80 -3.07
CA LEU A 72 -7.04 -4.84 -3.68
C LEU A 72 -6.18 -5.53 -4.73
N VAL A 73 -5.64 -6.71 -4.43
CA VAL A 73 -4.85 -7.54 -5.36
C VAL A 73 -5.64 -7.80 -6.64
N ARG A 74 -6.89 -8.26 -6.51
CA ARG A 74 -7.77 -8.53 -7.65
C ARG A 74 -8.06 -7.27 -8.47
N LEU A 75 -8.28 -6.15 -7.80
CA LEU A 75 -8.51 -4.86 -8.46
C LEU A 75 -7.26 -4.41 -9.23
N CYS A 76 -6.08 -4.49 -8.61
CA CYS A 76 -4.82 -4.09 -9.21
C CYS A 76 -4.50 -4.94 -10.44
N SER A 77 -4.65 -6.26 -10.34
CA SER A 77 -4.50 -7.18 -11.47
C SER A 77 -5.43 -6.85 -12.63
N THR A 78 -6.72 -6.60 -12.35
CA THR A 78 -7.71 -6.21 -13.38
C THR A 78 -7.38 -4.88 -14.05
N ARG A 79 -6.75 -3.94 -13.32
CA ARG A 79 -6.50 -2.57 -13.78
C ARG A 79 -5.07 -2.32 -14.24
N GLY A 80 -4.19 -3.33 -14.21
CA GLY A 80 -2.77 -3.18 -14.53
C GLY A 80 -2.05 -2.22 -13.58
N ILE A 81 -2.43 -2.22 -12.30
CA ILE A 81 -1.76 -1.44 -11.25
C ILE A 81 -0.73 -2.36 -10.59
N GLU A 82 0.51 -1.89 -10.47
CA GLU A 82 1.56 -2.62 -9.77
C GLU A 82 1.40 -2.46 -8.26
N LEU A 83 1.42 -3.57 -7.53
CA LEU A 83 1.25 -3.61 -6.08
C LEU A 83 2.57 -4.08 -5.46
N ILE A 84 3.19 -3.25 -4.63
CA ILE A 84 4.56 -3.43 -4.12
C ILE A 84 4.50 -3.58 -2.60
N PRO A 85 4.72 -4.78 -2.04
CA PRO A 85 4.77 -4.98 -0.59
C PRO A 85 6.11 -4.46 -0.04
N THR A 86 6.05 -3.75 1.08
CA THR A 86 7.25 -3.33 1.83
C THR A 86 7.48 -4.13 3.09
N PHE A 87 6.56 -5.02 3.47
CA PHE A 87 6.78 -5.91 4.60
C PHE A 87 7.84 -6.95 4.21
N PRO A 88 8.96 -7.05 4.94
CA PRO A 88 9.92 -8.10 4.70
C PRO A 88 9.19 -9.42 4.97
N ILE A 89 9.05 -10.26 3.95
CA ILE A 89 8.70 -11.66 4.17
C ILE A 89 9.84 -12.19 5.04
N LEU A 90 9.55 -12.50 6.31
CA LEU A 90 10.45 -13.22 7.19
C LEU A 90 10.80 -14.53 6.48
N VAL A 91 11.96 -14.57 5.82
CA VAL A 91 12.61 -15.77 5.30
C VAL A 91 13.58 -16.30 6.34
#